data_AF-A0A444ZLL7-F1
#
_entry.id   AF-A0A444ZLL7-F1
#
_cell.length_a   1.000
_cell.length_b   1.000
_cell.length_c   1.000
_cell.angle_alpha   90.00
_cell.angle_beta   90.00
_cell.angle_gamma   90.00
#
_symmetry.space_group_name_H-M   'P 1'
#
loop_
_entity.id
_entity.type
_entity.pdbx_description
1 polymer ?
#
loop_
_entity_poly.entity_id
_entity_poly.type
_entity_poly.pdbx_seq_one_letter_code
_entity_poly.pdbx_strand_id
1 'polypeptide(L)'
;MASSSRARRDKQPIEEEEQNTFDRRRFKSKHNERIFSWMSRKDVVPESPFKLRKEEYSEIKKIIKKRGWELLCNPPQEVSMVLIHEFYTNVIREFDDEEPYMSYVRGVTVDFSPNTISRVLKVKQKRFKQASYEEMVENDPRYMDVFSDLCRVGTDWVLDSQRQPLKLRRGDLTPQAKGWHDIVRRSLIPTSNNSEVTANRAIIIHCIMKGGEINVGEVIAKNIIEIAQKVKQDSWLGYPSTILRLCEEAGVPLEEFEETDIVSIGKALTKERLEYVTTTQLERQPLARRKKRKEVRQEEEPQEMEEPNTLNMNQLQAALEGISGQYSQIQRSQEEQTKQQRDLWQLMDQQRGVQVQWMSQQNEYQTHMMELQQEQYAKMYEAINNSTAEYEKAMEKVVQEQAQLRKEQAQQRELLHRLDARHDTFHREFNESRLFREARHKDRLDYDICT
;
A
#
# COMPACT_ATOMS: atom_id res chain seq x y z
N MET A 1 -65.38 26.86 46.40
CA MET A 1 -64.04 27.22 46.91
C MET A 1 -63.32 25.95 47.34
N ALA A 2 -62.01 25.87 47.05
CA ALA A 2 -60.99 24.98 47.62
C ALA A 2 -61.18 23.46 47.45
N SER A 3 -60.38 22.76 46.63
CA SER A 3 -58.96 22.35 46.80
C SER A 3 -58.78 21.12 47.69
N SER A 4 -58.17 20.07 47.13
CA SER A 4 -57.08 19.26 47.72
C SER A 4 -56.95 17.91 46.98
N SER A 5 -56.23 17.83 45.84
CA SER A 5 -54.82 17.41 45.72
C SER A 5 -54.48 16.05 46.36
N ARG A 6 -54.41 15.00 45.52
CA ARG A 6 -53.65 13.78 45.78
C ARG A 6 -52.73 13.50 44.59
N ALA A 7 -51.45 13.40 44.91
CA ALA A 7 -50.32 13.35 44.00
C ALA A 7 -50.38 12.22 42.97
N ARG A 8 -50.03 12.55 41.71
CA ARG A 8 -49.42 11.62 40.77
C ARG A 8 -48.05 12.17 40.42
N ARG A 9 -47.04 11.30 40.53
CA ARG A 9 -45.65 11.56 40.19
C ARG A 9 -45.56 11.94 38.71
N ASP A 10 -45.30 13.20 38.43
CA ASP A 10 -44.77 13.63 37.14
C ASP A 10 -43.31 13.17 37.07
N LYS A 11 -43.06 12.14 36.28
CA LYS A 11 -41.74 11.97 35.66
C LYS A 11 -41.63 13.08 34.62
N GLN A 12 -40.90 14.14 34.97
CA GLN A 12 -40.38 15.06 33.97
C GLN A 12 -39.57 14.22 32.95
N PRO A 13 -39.75 14.42 31.64
CA PRO A 13 -38.77 13.94 30.68
C PRO A 13 -37.50 14.73 30.96
N ILE A 14 -36.53 14.07 31.59
CA ILE A 14 -35.16 14.55 31.59
C ILE A 14 -34.75 14.53 30.12
N GLU A 15 -34.27 15.66 29.66
CA GLU A 15 -33.72 15.95 28.35
C GLU A 15 -32.79 14.82 27.89
N GLU A 16 -33.31 13.88 27.08
CA GLU A 16 -32.53 12.93 26.29
C GLU A 16 -32.37 13.47 24.85
N GLU A 17 -32.08 14.77 24.69
CA GLU A 17 -31.83 15.39 23.37
C GLU A 17 -30.35 15.73 23.10
N GLU A 18 -29.40 15.32 23.94
CA GLU A 18 -27.96 15.62 23.73
C GLU A 18 -27.12 14.47 23.13
N GLN A 19 -27.71 13.41 22.59
CA GLN A 19 -26.95 12.27 22.05
C GLN A 19 -27.39 11.84 20.65
N ASN A 20 -27.11 12.64 19.60
CA ASN A 20 -26.84 12.13 18.23
C ASN A 20 -26.52 13.19 17.15
N THR A 21 -25.85 14.30 17.45
CA THR A 21 -25.43 15.23 16.38
C THR A 21 -24.16 14.71 15.70
N PHE A 22 -24.34 13.99 14.59
CA PHE A 22 -23.26 13.58 13.68
C PHE A 22 -22.53 14.81 13.12
N ASP A 23 -21.22 14.91 13.30
CA ASP A 23 -20.43 16.02 12.73
C ASP A 23 -20.21 15.82 11.22
N ARG A 24 -21.19 16.31 10.44
CA ARG A 24 -21.18 16.31 8.98
C ARG A 24 -20.07 17.16 8.35
N ARG A 25 -19.46 18.10 9.09
CA ARG A 25 -18.34 18.88 8.55
C ARG A 25 -17.06 18.08 8.63
N ARG A 26 -16.86 17.35 9.72
CA ARG A 26 -15.60 16.64 9.98
C ARG A 26 -15.55 15.24 9.38
N PHE A 27 -16.69 14.57 9.29
CA PHE A 27 -16.73 13.16 8.91
C PHE A 27 -17.68 12.92 7.74
N LYS A 28 -17.27 12.06 6.81
CA LYS A 28 -18.13 11.65 5.69
C LYS A 28 -19.25 10.70 6.12
N SER A 29 -19.03 9.89 7.16
CA SER A 29 -20.04 8.98 7.71
C SER A 29 -19.89 8.77 9.22
N LYS A 30 -20.93 8.24 9.88
CA LYS A 30 -20.89 7.87 11.31
C LYS A 30 -19.83 6.80 11.60
N HIS A 31 -19.46 5.99 10.62
CA HIS A 31 -18.37 5.02 10.76
C HIS A 31 -17.03 5.73 10.98
N ASN A 32 -16.73 6.74 10.17
CA ASN A 32 -15.49 7.52 10.29
C ASN A 32 -15.41 8.29 11.62
N GLU A 33 -16.53 8.85 12.10
CA GLU A 33 -16.60 9.52 13.41
C GLU A 33 -16.20 8.59 14.56
N ARG A 34 -16.64 7.32 14.53
CA ARG A 34 -16.27 6.32 15.55
C ARG A 34 -14.78 6.00 15.52
N ILE A 35 -14.19 5.90 14.33
CA ILE A 35 -12.76 5.60 14.15
C ILE A 35 -11.86 6.77 14.55
N PHE A 36 -12.36 8.01 14.46
CA PHE A 36 -11.57 9.21 14.75
C PHE A 36 -10.91 9.19 16.13
N SER A 37 -11.60 8.67 17.15
CA SER A 37 -11.07 8.53 18.52
C SER A 37 -9.78 7.69 18.61
N TRP A 38 -9.61 6.75 17.68
CA TRP A 38 -8.43 5.90 17.55
C TRP A 38 -7.39 6.50 16.61
N MET A 39 -7.83 7.12 15.51
CA MET A 39 -6.94 7.77 14.53
C MET A 39 -6.22 8.98 15.13
N SER A 40 -6.91 9.77 15.96
CA SER A 40 -6.35 10.94 16.65
C SER A 40 -5.24 10.63 17.65
N ARG A 41 -5.09 9.36 18.05
CA ARG A 41 -4.00 8.90 18.94
C ARG A 41 -2.72 8.57 18.17
N LYS A 42 -2.72 8.67 16.84
CA LYS A 42 -1.57 8.30 16.01
C LYS A 42 -0.62 9.46 15.85
N ASP A 43 0.66 9.19 16.04
CA ASP A 43 1.72 10.14 15.69
C ASP A 43 1.86 10.28 14.18
N VAL A 44 2.40 11.41 13.75
CA VAL A 44 2.67 11.72 12.34
C VAL A 44 4.18 11.70 12.12
N VAL A 45 4.64 11.06 11.04
CA VAL A 45 6.04 11.03 10.64
C VAL A 45 6.52 12.44 10.33
N PRO A 46 7.51 12.96 11.09
CA PRO A 46 8.02 14.29 10.87
C PRO A 46 8.83 14.33 9.56
N GLU A 47 8.39 15.15 8.63
CA GLU A 47 9.15 15.48 7.43
C GLU A 47 10.29 16.44 7.78
N SER A 48 11.31 16.56 6.92
CA SER A 48 12.40 17.50 7.22
C SER A 48 13.06 18.10 6.01
N PRO A 49 13.52 19.34 6.14
CA PRO A 49 14.15 20.05 5.05
C PRO A 49 15.56 19.53 4.76
N PHE A 50 15.93 19.63 3.49
CA PHE A 50 17.30 19.49 3.03
C PHE A 50 18.08 20.78 3.27
N LYS A 51 19.05 20.74 4.19
CA LYS A 51 19.98 21.85 4.46
C LYS A 51 21.39 21.50 3.99
N LEU A 52 21.55 21.26 2.68
CA LEU A 52 22.86 21.00 2.04
C LEU A 52 23.38 22.27 1.36
N ARG A 53 24.66 22.63 1.57
CA ARG A 53 25.29 23.80 0.91
C ARG A 53 25.38 23.60 -0.61
N LYS A 54 25.48 24.67 -1.40
CA LYS A 54 25.42 24.60 -2.89
C LYS A 54 26.45 23.63 -3.49
N GLU A 55 27.59 23.51 -2.83
CA GLU A 55 28.77 22.74 -3.24
C GLU A 55 28.72 21.27 -2.76
N GLU A 56 27.80 20.93 -1.86
CA GLU A 56 27.69 19.59 -1.25
C GLU A 56 26.67 18.71 -2.00
N TYR A 57 27.11 17.51 -2.41
CA TYR A 57 26.30 16.50 -3.10
C TYR A 57 25.55 17.05 -4.33
N SER A 58 26.29 17.64 -5.28
CA SER A 58 25.73 18.21 -6.51
C SER A 58 24.88 17.22 -7.31
N GLU A 59 25.23 15.94 -7.27
CA GLU A 59 24.56 14.83 -7.95
C GLU A 59 23.14 14.62 -7.41
N ILE A 60 22.96 14.71 -6.08
CA ILE A 60 21.64 14.61 -5.44
C ILE A 60 20.76 15.78 -5.88
N LYS A 61 21.30 17.00 -5.85
CA LYS A 61 20.58 18.21 -6.28
C LYS A 61 20.19 18.17 -7.76
N LYS A 62 21.10 17.69 -8.63
CA LYS A 62 20.82 17.49 -10.06
C LYS A 62 19.66 16.51 -10.26
N ILE A 63 19.63 15.40 -9.54
CA ILE A 63 18.55 14.40 -9.64
C ILE A 63 17.23 14.97 -9.13
N ILE A 64 17.22 15.65 -7.97
CA ILE A 64 16.02 16.31 -7.42
C ILE A 64 15.41 17.28 -8.45
N LYS A 65 16.23 18.17 -9.01
CA LYS A 65 15.78 19.14 -10.03
C LYS A 65 15.33 18.48 -11.33
N LYS A 66 16.01 17.41 -11.75
CA LYS A 66 15.66 16.65 -12.97
C LYS A 66 14.28 16.00 -12.85
N ARG A 67 13.95 15.50 -11.65
CA ARG A 67 12.70 14.80 -11.32
C ARG A 67 11.56 15.71 -10.85
N GLY A 68 11.85 16.96 -10.48
CA GLY A 68 10.82 17.86 -9.94
C GLY A 68 10.49 17.57 -8.47
N TRP A 69 11.49 17.13 -7.68
CA TRP A 69 11.29 16.69 -6.29
C TRP A 69 11.60 17.79 -5.26
N GLU A 70 11.62 19.05 -5.68
CA GLU A 70 11.96 20.18 -4.82
C GLU A 70 10.97 20.33 -3.65
N LEU A 71 9.67 20.10 -3.89
CA LEU A 71 8.64 20.17 -2.84
C LEU A 71 8.72 19.01 -1.84
N LEU A 72 9.19 17.83 -2.28
CA LEU A 72 9.41 16.68 -1.39
C LEU A 72 10.60 16.88 -0.43
N CYS A 73 11.52 17.78 -0.78
CA CYS A 73 12.74 18.06 -0.01
C CYS A 73 12.61 19.32 0.86
N ASN A 74 11.55 20.11 0.66
CA ASN A 74 11.28 21.37 1.34
C ASN A 74 9.84 21.33 1.87
N PRO A 75 9.59 20.62 2.98
CA PRO A 75 8.28 20.58 3.59
C PRO A 75 7.90 21.97 4.13
N PRO A 76 6.59 22.28 4.19
CA PRO A 76 6.07 23.47 4.86
C PRO A 76 6.44 23.44 6.35
N GLN A 77 6.46 24.63 6.96
CA GLN A 77 6.95 24.81 8.32
C GLN A 77 5.91 24.38 9.37
N GLU A 78 4.63 24.53 9.05
CA GLU A 78 3.53 24.27 9.98
C GLU A 78 2.48 23.41 9.26
N VAL A 79 2.22 22.22 9.80
CA VAL A 79 1.14 21.34 9.35
C VAL A 79 0.36 20.91 10.58
N SER A 80 -0.95 21.14 10.60
CA SER A 80 -1.82 20.71 11.68
C SER A 80 -1.88 19.18 11.78
N MET A 81 -1.68 18.64 12.98
CA MET A 81 -1.91 17.21 13.26
C MET A 81 -3.38 16.84 13.10
N VAL A 82 -4.29 17.72 13.49
CA VAL A 82 -5.73 17.51 13.43
C VAL A 82 -6.18 17.36 11.97
N LEU A 83 -5.61 18.16 11.06
CA LEU A 83 -5.84 18.04 9.62
C LEU A 83 -5.46 16.65 9.11
N ILE A 84 -4.29 16.14 9.52
CA ILE A 84 -3.81 14.81 9.11
C ILE A 84 -4.72 13.71 9.65
N HIS A 85 -5.11 13.80 10.92
CA HIS A 85 -6.02 12.81 11.53
C HIS A 85 -7.38 12.79 10.83
N GLU A 86 -7.97 13.97 10.58
CA GLU A 86 -9.25 14.09 9.88
C GLU A 86 -9.18 13.51 8.47
N PHE A 87 -8.14 13.87 7.72
CA PHE A 87 -7.90 13.33 6.39
C PHE A 87 -7.79 11.80 6.42
N TYR A 88 -6.94 11.23 7.26
CA TYR A 88 -6.74 9.76 7.32
C TYR A 88 -7.98 9.02 7.82
N THR A 89 -8.73 9.61 8.74
CA THR A 89 -9.99 9.04 9.21
C THR A 89 -10.98 8.88 8.06
N ASN A 90 -11.08 9.88 7.18
CA ASN A 90 -12.03 9.86 6.07
C ASN A 90 -11.54 9.11 4.81
N VAL A 91 -10.27 8.70 4.77
CA VAL A 91 -9.75 7.75 3.76
C VAL A 91 -10.32 6.35 3.95
N ILE A 92 -10.62 5.96 5.19
CA ILE A 92 -11.15 4.62 5.48
C ILE A 92 -12.55 4.50 4.86
N ARG A 93 -12.71 3.52 3.99
CA ARG A 93 -13.95 3.20 3.29
C ARG A 93 -14.78 2.27 4.15
N GLU A 94 -16.07 2.55 4.23
CA GLU A 94 -17.08 1.70 4.86
C GLU A 94 -17.51 0.58 3.90
N PHE A 95 -17.56 0.88 2.59
CA PHE A 95 -17.93 -0.06 1.54
C PHE A 95 -16.88 -0.13 0.41
N ASP A 96 -16.79 -1.28 -0.27
CA ASP A 96 -15.78 -1.52 -1.30
C ASP A 96 -16.03 -0.76 -2.61
N ASP A 97 -17.29 -0.38 -2.86
CA ASP A 97 -17.77 0.39 -4.03
C ASP A 97 -17.53 1.90 -3.92
N GLU A 98 -17.10 2.40 -2.75
CA GLU A 98 -16.68 3.78 -2.59
C GLU A 98 -15.49 4.13 -3.49
N GLU A 99 -15.55 5.32 -4.10
CA GLU A 99 -14.50 5.84 -4.97
C GLU A 99 -13.13 5.74 -4.29
N PRO A 100 -12.16 5.04 -4.92
CA PRO A 100 -10.82 4.97 -4.37
C PRO A 100 -10.17 6.35 -4.47
N TYR A 101 -9.24 6.62 -3.55
CA TYR A 101 -8.47 7.88 -3.53
C TYR A 101 -9.25 9.15 -3.16
N MET A 102 -10.35 9.04 -2.43
CA MET A 102 -11.13 10.18 -1.92
C MET A 102 -11.07 10.28 -0.39
N SER A 103 -10.85 11.49 0.11
CA SER A 103 -10.97 11.84 1.53
C SER A 103 -11.96 12.99 1.72
N TYR A 104 -12.23 13.36 2.98
CA TYR A 104 -13.16 14.41 3.35
C TYR A 104 -12.58 15.23 4.51
N VAL A 105 -12.60 16.55 4.41
CA VAL A 105 -12.08 17.45 5.45
C VAL A 105 -12.92 18.73 5.47
N ARG A 106 -13.44 19.12 6.64
CA ARG A 106 -14.21 20.36 6.89
C ARG A 106 -15.34 20.67 5.91
N GLY A 107 -15.99 19.65 5.36
CA GLY A 107 -17.08 19.81 4.40
C GLY A 107 -16.68 19.53 2.95
N VAL A 108 -15.40 19.36 2.67
CA VAL A 108 -14.81 19.33 1.33
C VAL A 108 -14.27 17.94 1.01
N THR A 109 -14.60 17.42 -0.17
CA THR A 109 -14.02 16.19 -0.71
C THR A 109 -12.63 16.46 -1.27
N VAL A 110 -11.64 15.70 -0.82
CA VAL A 110 -10.23 15.85 -1.23
C VAL A 110 -9.82 14.65 -2.07
N ASP A 111 -9.55 14.88 -3.36
CA ASP A 111 -9.00 13.88 -4.29
C ASP A 111 -7.50 13.71 -4.05
N PHE A 112 -7.07 12.48 -3.73
CA PHE A 112 -5.67 12.09 -3.58
C PHE A 112 -5.23 11.05 -4.62
N SER A 113 -5.88 11.03 -5.79
CA SER A 113 -5.49 10.19 -6.92
C SER A 113 -4.02 10.41 -7.33
N PRO A 114 -3.37 9.41 -7.93
CA PRO A 114 -1.97 9.52 -8.39
C PRO A 114 -1.68 10.77 -9.24
N ASN A 115 -2.65 11.16 -10.08
CA ASN A 115 -2.55 12.34 -10.94
C ASN A 115 -2.61 13.64 -10.14
N THR A 116 -3.54 13.74 -9.19
CA THR A 116 -3.68 14.92 -8.32
C THR A 116 -2.47 15.07 -7.41
N ILE A 117 -1.96 13.98 -6.82
CA ILE A 117 -0.71 14.00 -6.05
C ILE A 117 0.47 14.48 -6.92
N SER A 118 0.61 13.95 -8.13
CA SER A 118 1.69 14.37 -9.05
C SER A 118 1.61 15.86 -9.39
N ARG A 119 0.38 16.39 -9.56
CA ARG A 119 0.11 17.80 -9.86
C ARG A 119 0.49 18.72 -8.69
N VAL A 120 -0.01 18.45 -7.48
CA VAL A 120 0.25 19.29 -6.30
C VAL A 120 1.72 19.27 -5.87
N LEU A 121 2.41 18.15 -6.10
CA LEU A 121 3.85 18.02 -5.86
C LEU A 121 4.71 18.56 -7.02
N LYS A 122 4.11 18.96 -8.14
CA LYS A 122 4.78 19.46 -9.35
C LYS A 122 5.86 18.48 -9.87
N VAL A 123 5.63 17.18 -9.70
CA VAL A 123 6.55 16.13 -10.11
C VAL A 123 6.53 16.03 -11.64
N LYS A 124 7.72 15.95 -12.24
CA LYS A 124 7.84 15.81 -13.70
C LYS A 124 7.76 14.34 -14.07
N GLN A 125 6.67 13.93 -14.70
CA GLN A 125 6.58 12.62 -15.36
C GLN A 125 7.57 12.64 -16.53
N LYS A 126 8.61 11.80 -16.44
CA LYS A 126 9.61 11.65 -17.50
C LYS A 126 9.84 10.17 -17.68
N ARG A 127 9.80 9.74 -18.94
CA ARG A 127 10.26 8.42 -19.33
C ARG A 127 11.77 8.33 -19.12
N PHE A 128 12.19 7.40 -18.30
CA PHE A 128 13.60 7.07 -18.15
C PHE A 128 13.95 5.88 -19.06
N LYS A 129 15.23 5.74 -19.45
CA LYS A 129 15.66 4.63 -20.32
C LYS A 129 15.81 3.32 -19.56
N GLN A 130 15.90 3.41 -18.23
CA GLN A 130 16.07 2.31 -17.30
C GLN A 130 14.70 1.79 -16.83
N ALA A 131 14.66 0.55 -16.36
CA ALA A 131 13.46 -0.10 -15.83
C ALA A 131 12.77 0.77 -14.76
N SER A 132 11.45 0.71 -14.72
CA SER A 132 10.64 1.42 -13.73
C SER A 132 10.76 0.76 -12.35
N TYR A 133 10.38 1.50 -11.31
CA TYR A 133 10.25 0.93 -9.97
C TYR A 133 9.28 -0.26 -9.94
N GLU A 134 8.16 -0.14 -10.65
CA GLU A 134 7.12 -1.15 -10.73
C GLU A 134 7.64 -2.43 -11.41
N GLU A 135 8.35 -2.29 -12.53
CA GLU A 135 9.01 -3.41 -13.21
C GLU A 135 10.08 -4.09 -12.33
N MET A 136 10.79 -3.33 -11.49
CA MET A 136 11.80 -3.89 -10.59
C MET A 136 11.20 -4.60 -9.37
N VAL A 137 10.01 -4.20 -8.93
CA VAL A 137 9.27 -4.88 -7.84
C VAL A 137 8.61 -6.16 -8.36
N GLU A 138 8.07 -6.15 -9.58
CA GLU A 138 7.37 -7.30 -10.17
C GLU A 138 8.32 -8.40 -10.68
N ASN A 139 9.52 -8.07 -11.16
CA ASN A 139 10.44 -9.05 -11.77
C ASN A 139 11.35 -9.83 -10.78
N ASP A 140 11.16 -9.72 -9.47
CA ASP A 140 12.15 -10.02 -8.41
C ASP A 140 13.01 -11.29 -8.61
N PRO A 141 14.32 -11.17 -8.99
CA PRO A 141 15.30 -12.24 -8.90
C PRO A 141 16.41 -11.80 -7.93
N ARG A 142 16.02 -11.38 -6.72
CA ARG A 142 16.86 -11.19 -5.54
C ARG A 142 18.16 -10.38 -5.70
N TYR A 143 18.01 -9.06 -5.61
CA TYR A 143 18.82 -8.19 -4.73
C TYR A 143 20.37 -8.13 -4.86
N MET A 144 21.02 -8.83 -5.79
CA MET A 144 22.50 -8.86 -5.89
C MET A 144 23.09 -7.52 -6.38
N ASP A 145 22.49 -6.89 -7.39
CA ASP A 145 22.95 -5.61 -7.93
C ASP A 145 22.54 -4.42 -7.04
N VAL A 146 21.34 -4.49 -6.45
CA VAL A 146 20.87 -3.49 -5.47
C VAL A 146 21.82 -3.41 -4.28
N PHE A 147 22.33 -4.56 -3.83
CA PHE A 147 23.24 -4.60 -2.69
C PHE A 147 24.61 -3.96 -2.98
N SER A 148 25.25 -4.37 -4.07
CA SER A 148 26.59 -3.90 -4.46
C SER A 148 26.63 -2.40 -4.74
N ASP A 149 25.54 -1.83 -5.26
CA ASP A 149 25.42 -0.41 -5.56
C ASP A 149 25.10 0.46 -4.33
N LEU A 150 24.37 -0.08 -3.35
CA LEU A 150 23.88 0.69 -2.20
C LEU A 150 24.80 0.62 -0.98
N CYS A 151 25.50 -0.50 -0.77
CA CYS A 151 26.26 -0.75 0.46
C CYS A 151 27.78 -0.72 0.24
N ARG A 152 28.54 -0.52 1.31
CA ARG A 152 30.02 -0.60 1.25
C ARG A 152 30.47 -2.06 1.04
N VAL A 153 31.56 -2.26 0.29
CA VAL A 153 32.13 -3.58 -0.03
C VAL A 153 32.31 -4.42 1.25
N GLY A 154 31.79 -5.66 1.25
CA GLY A 154 31.91 -6.62 2.35
C GLY A 154 30.81 -6.58 3.41
N THR A 155 29.63 -6.05 3.08
CA THR A 155 28.43 -6.13 3.92
C THR A 155 27.48 -7.21 3.38
N ASP A 156 26.48 -7.66 4.15
CA ASP A 156 25.47 -8.65 3.72
C ASP A 156 24.05 -8.26 4.19
N TRP A 157 23.01 -8.83 3.58
CA TRP A 157 21.62 -8.66 4.02
C TRP A 157 21.39 -9.19 5.43
N VAL A 158 20.52 -8.53 6.20
CA VAL A 158 19.91 -9.19 7.35
C VAL A 158 18.84 -10.12 6.79
N LEU A 159 19.08 -11.43 6.92
CA LEU A 159 18.19 -12.46 6.45
C LEU A 159 17.07 -12.72 7.47
N ASP A 160 15.89 -13.11 6.99
CA ASP A 160 14.83 -13.63 7.84
C ASP A 160 15.08 -15.10 8.25
N SER A 161 14.16 -15.68 9.02
CA SER A 161 14.20 -17.09 9.45
C SER A 161 14.18 -18.09 8.29
N GLN A 162 13.78 -17.67 7.08
CA GLN A 162 13.75 -18.47 5.86
C GLN A 162 14.93 -18.17 4.93
N ARG A 163 15.95 -17.46 5.42
CA ARG A 163 17.15 -17.05 4.67
C ARG A 163 16.86 -16.11 3.48
N GLN A 164 15.73 -15.39 3.50
CA GLN A 164 15.43 -14.37 2.50
C GLN A 164 15.93 -12.98 2.93
N PRO A 165 16.32 -12.12 1.97
CA PRO A 165 16.69 -10.73 2.24
C PRO A 165 15.57 -9.93 2.93
N LEU A 166 15.69 -9.64 4.22
CA LEU A 166 14.63 -8.95 4.97
C LEU A 166 14.84 -7.42 5.00
N LYS A 167 16.05 -6.99 5.33
CA LYS A 167 16.37 -5.56 5.53
C LYS A 167 17.87 -5.26 5.46
N LEU A 168 18.20 -4.03 5.06
CA LEU A 168 19.55 -3.45 5.20
C LEU A 168 19.60 -2.54 6.43
N ARG A 169 20.80 -2.32 6.98
CA ARG A 169 20.99 -1.31 8.02
C ARG A 169 21.40 0.00 7.36
N ARG A 170 20.84 1.13 7.81
CA ARG A 170 21.25 2.47 7.37
C ARG A 170 22.76 2.67 7.49
N GLY A 171 23.38 2.03 8.49
CA GLY A 171 24.82 2.09 8.72
C GLY A 171 25.69 1.56 7.58
N ASP A 172 25.19 0.57 6.85
CA ASP A 172 25.94 -0.17 5.83
C ASP A 172 25.86 0.51 4.45
N LEU A 173 24.92 1.46 4.30
CA LEU A 173 24.73 2.26 3.09
C LEU A 173 25.90 3.23 2.80
N THR A 174 26.18 3.46 1.53
CA THR A 174 27.06 4.56 1.07
C THR A 174 26.47 5.92 1.48
N PRO A 175 27.29 6.99 1.65
CA PRO A 175 26.78 8.31 2.00
C PRO A 175 25.70 8.83 1.05
N GLN A 176 25.82 8.54 -0.25
CA GLN A 176 24.81 8.89 -1.26
C GLN A 176 23.51 8.10 -1.05
N ALA A 177 23.59 6.79 -0.83
CA ALA A 177 22.43 5.95 -0.53
C ALA A 177 21.75 6.33 0.79
N LYS A 178 22.51 6.75 1.83
CA LYS A 178 21.96 7.32 3.07
C LYS A 178 21.14 8.58 2.80
N GLY A 179 21.62 9.45 1.90
CA GLY A 179 20.89 10.65 1.51
C GLY A 179 19.56 10.35 0.84
N TRP A 180 19.57 9.42 -0.10
CA TRP A 180 18.34 8.95 -0.76
C TRP A 180 17.41 8.21 0.18
N HIS A 181 17.94 7.37 1.07
CA HIS A 181 17.15 6.69 2.09
C HIS A 181 16.38 7.69 2.97
N ASP A 182 17.03 8.78 3.36
CA ASP A 182 16.40 9.83 4.16
C ASP A 182 15.25 10.53 3.40
N ILE A 183 15.32 10.71 2.08
CA ILE A 183 14.18 11.20 1.26
C ILE A 183 13.08 10.15 1.22
N VAL A 184 13.45 8.92 0.86
CA VAL A 184 12.48 7.84 0.66
C VAL A 184 11.69 7.60 1.94
N ARG A 185 12.35 7.51 3.09
CA ARG A 185 11.69 7.20 4.37
C ARG A 185 10.82 8.34 4.93
N ARG A 186 10.91 9.55 4.38
CA ARG A 186 10.18 10.73 4.89
C ARG A 186 9.08 11.16 3.91
N SER A 187 9.35 11.12 2.61
CA SER A 187 8.50 11.75 1.60
C SER A 187 7.91 10.77 0.57
N LEU A 188 8.42 9.53 0.44
CA LEU A 188 7.92 8.56 -0.54
C LEU A 188 7.28 7.33 0.11
N ILE A 189 7.97 6.67 1.05
CA ILE A 189 7.50 5.53 1.85
C ILE A 189 7.81 5.81 3.34
N PRO A 190 6.98 6.63 4.02
CA PRO A 190 7.19 7.09 5.38
C PRO A 190 7.46 5.97 6.40
N THR A 191 8.34 6.24 7.37
CA THR A 191 8.49 5.44 8.58
C THR A 191 9.16 6.22 9.70
N SER A 192 8.83 5.83 10.93
CA SER A 192 9.56 6.21 12.14
C SER A 192 10.92 5.51 12.26
N ASN A 193 11.11 4.36 11.63
CA ASN A 193 12.35 3.59 11.71
C ASN A 193 13.43 4.19 10.81
N ASN A 194 14.48 4.72 11.42
CA ASN A 194 15.63 5.30 10.73
C ASN A 194 16.82 4.33 10.59
N SER A 195 16.81 3.21 11.30
CA SER A 195 17.94 2.29 11.37
C SER A 195 17.88 1.22 10.28
N GLU A 196 16.69 0.93 9.77
CA GLU A 196 16.43 -0.19 8.87
C GLU A 196 15.86 0.27 7.53
N VAL A 197 16.32 -0.37 6.47
CA VAL A 197 15.89 -0.16 5.09
C VAL A 197 15.23 -1.46 4.62
N THR A 198 13.92 -1.41 4.42
CA THR A 198 13.16 -2.55 3.88
C THR A 198 13.52 -2.77 2.40
N ALA A 199 13.25 -3.95 1.87
CA ALA A 199 13.46 -4.28 0.46
C ALA A 199 12.85 -3.23 -0.49
N ASN A 200 11.57 -2.89 -0.31
CA ASN A 200 10.89 -1.88 -1.15
C ASN A 200 11.61 -0.52 -1.12
N ARG A 201 12.09 -0.07 0.06
CA ARG A 201 12.86 1.18 0.14
C ARG A 201 14.22 1.05 -0.55
N ALA A 202 14.91 -0.08 -0.40
CA ALA A 202 16.18 -0.31 -1.07
C ALA A 202 16.01 -0.28 -2.61
N ILE A 203 14.95 -0.89 -3.15
CA ILE A 203 14.64 -0.87 -4.58
C ILE A 203 14.39 0.57 -5.06
N ILE A 204 13.58 1.37 -4.34
CA ILE A 204 13.39 2.79 -4.69
C ILE A 204 14.72 3.54 -4.69
N ILE A 205 15.55 3.37 -3.65
CA ILE A 205 16.85 4.05 -3.57
C ILE A 205 17.74 3.69 -4.77
N HIS A 206 17.81 2.40 -5.11
CA HIS A 206 18.57 1.93 -6.26
C HIS A 206 18.03 2.50 -7.57
N CYS A 207 16.70 2.49 -7.76
CA CYS A 207 16.04 3.09 -8.91
C CYS A 207 16.39 4.59 -9.04
N ILE A 208 16.40 5.34 -7.94
CA ILE A 208 16.82 6.74 -7.95
C ILE A 208 18.26 6.88 -8.44
N MET A 209 19.17 6.07 -7.89
CA MET A 209 20.60 6.11 -8.19
C MET A 209 20.94 5.72 -9.64
N LYS A 210 20.26 4.71 -10.20
CA LYS A 210 20.43 4.28 -11.60
C LYS A 210 19.66 5.17 -12.59
N GLY A 211 18.78 6.01 -12.08
CA GLY A 211 17.99 6.92 -12.91
C GLY A 211 16.76 6.26 -13.55
N GLY A 212 16.18 5.24 -12.92
CA GLY A 212 14.91 4.61 -13.35
C GLY A 212 13.69 5.48 -13.08
N GLU A 213 12.57 5.11 -13.69
CA GLU A 213 11.30 5.81 -13.52
C GLU A 213 10.63 5.46 -12.19
N ILE A 214 10.03 6.46 -11.53
CA ILE A 214 9.31 6.29 -10.27
C ILE A 214 8.02 7.07 -10.38
N ASN A 215 6.89 6.37 -10.38
CA ASN A 215 5.59 7.03 -10.32
C ASN A 215 5.31 7.48 -8.89
N VAL A 216 5.78 8.68 -8.54
CA VAL A 216 5.62 9.24 -7.19
C VAL A 216 4.16 9.33 -6.78
N GLY A 217 3.28 9.74 -7.70
CA GLY A 217 1.85 9.83 -7.43
C GLY A 217 1.26 8.49 -7.02
N GLU A 218 1.55 7.44 -7.79
CA GLU A 218 1.08 6.08 -7.54
C GLU A 218 1.62 5.53 -6.22
N VAL A 219 2.92 5.70 -5.97
CA VAL A 219 3.57 5.23 -4.74
C VAL A 219 2.93 5.89 -3.52
N ILE A 220 2.74 7.20 -3.52
CA ILE A 220 2.15 7.91 -2.38
C ILE A 220 0.67 7.54 -2.21
N ALA A 221 -0.11 7.51 -3.29
CA ALA A 221 -1.55 7.21 -3.24
C ALA A 221 -1.80 5.81 -2.63
N LYS A 222 -1.09 4.79 -3.12
CA LYS A 222 -1.16 3.42 -2.57
C LYS A 222 -0.74 3.37 -1.11
N ASN A 223 0.36 4.02 -0.75
CA ASN A 223 0.82 4.05 0.64
C ASN A 223 -0.16 4.78 1.58
N ILE A 224 -0.86 5.84 1.14
CA ILE A 224 -1.89 6.50 1.96
C ILE A 224 -3.00 5.50 2.31
N ILE A 225 -3.49 4.74 1.32
CA ILE A 225 -4.51 3.70 1.53
C ILE A 225 -3.97 2.60 2.46
N GLU A 226 -2.77 2.09 2.19
CA GLU A 226 -2.16 1.03 3.00
C GLU A 226 -1.95 1.47 4.45
N ILE A 227 -1.48 2.71 4.67
CA ILE A 227 -1.35 3.29 6.01
C ILE A 227 -2.73 3.31 6.65
N ALA A 228 -3.72 3.94 6.02
CA ALA A 228 -5.07 4.09 6.58
C ALA A 228 -5.72 2.75 6.96
N GLN A 229 -5.59 1.73 6.11
CA GLN A 229 -6.20 0.41 6.32
C GLN A 229 -5.44 -0.47 7.31
N LYS A 230 -4.11 -0.38 7.35
CA LYS A 230 -3.25 -1.25 8.17
C LYS A 230 -2.68 -0.53 9.39
N VAL A 231 -3.26 0.59 9.81
CA VAL A 231 -2.82 1.32 11.01
C VAL A 231 -2.85 0.36 12.21
N LYS A 232 -1.67 0.05 12.77
CA LYS A 232 -1.51 -0.71 14.02
C LYS A 232 -1.40 0.25 15.19
N GLN A 233 -1.36 -0.26 16.43
CA GLN A 233 -1.27 0.60 17.62
C GLN A 233 -0.08 1.59 17.54
N ASP A 234 1.09 1.12 17.09
CA ASP A 234 2.35 1.89 17.03
C ASP A 234 2.71 2.44 15.64
N SER A 235 1.79 2.39 14.66
CA SER A 235 2.08 2.91 13.32
C SER A 235 1.89 4.43 13.26
N TRP A 236 2.81 5.11 12.60
CA TRP A 236 2.77 6.56 12.41
C TRP A 236 2.16 6.89 11.04
N LEU A 237 1.40 7.98 10.98
CA LEU A 237 0.79 8.50 9.75
C LEU A 237 1.82 9.24 8.91
N GLY A 238 1.66 9.23 7.59
CA GLY A 238 2.62 9.79 6.65
C GLY A 238 2.13 11.05 5.95
N TYR A 239 3.03 11.64 5.16
CA TYR A 239 2.72 12.66 4.15
C TYR A 239 2.06 13.97 4.63
N PRO A 240 2.44 14.56 5.78
CA PRO A 240 1.84 15.81 6.23
C PRO A 240 1.93 16.93 5.17
N SER A 241 3.05 17.07 4.45
CA SER A 241 3.17 18.13 3.45
C SER A 241 2.32 17.90 2.21
N THR A 242 2.23 16.65 1.75
CA THR A 242 1.40 16.30 0.60
C THR A 242 -0.08 16.49 0.94
N ILE A 243 -0.52 16.05 2.12
CA ILE A 243 -1.91 16.20 2.56
C ILE A 243 -2.29 17.67 2.68
N LEU A 244 -1.42 18.51 3.25
CA LEU A 244 -1.66 19.96 3.30
C LEU A 244 -1.91 20.52 1.90
N ARG A 245 -1.03 20.20 0.93
CA ARG A 245 -1.16 20.68 -0.46
C ARG A 245 -2.40 20.16 -1.17
N LEU A 246 -2.83 18.92 -0.88
CA LEU A 246 -4.07 18.36 -1.42
C LEU A 246 -5.28 19.13 -0.87
N CYS A 247 -5.26 19.48 0.41
CA CYS A 247 -6.31 20.27 1.04
C CYS A 247 -6.33 21.72 0.52
N GLU A 248 -5.16 22.34 0.30
CA GLU A 248 -5.03 23.64 -0.36
C GLU A 248 -5.65 23.63 -1.77
N GLU A 249 -5.29 22.65 -2.60
CA GLU A 249 -5.81 22.51 -3.97
C GLU A 249 -7.33 22.27 -3.99
N ALA A 250 -7.86 21.50 -3.02
CA ALA A 250 -9.29 21.23 -2.90
C ALA A 250 -10.11 22.40 -2.33
N GLY A 251 -9.45 23.43 -1.78
CA GLY A 251 -10.12 24.58 -1.16
C GLY A 251 -10.67 24.30 0.24
N VAL A 252 -10.01 23.45 1.01
CA VAL A 252 -10.32 23.25 2.44
C VAL A 252 -10.02 24.54 3.21
N PRO A 253 -10.89 25.01 4.13
CA PRO A 253 -10.63 26.18 4.97
C PRO A 253 -9.54 25.87 6.01
N LEU A 254 -8.29 26.15 5.67
CA LEU A 254 -7.12 25.81 6.50
C LEU A 254 -6.96 26.71 7.72
N GLU A 255 -7.58 27.89 7.71
CA GLU A 255 -7.59 28.85 8.81
C GLU A 255 -8.21 28.23 10.07
N GLU A 256 -9.14 27.27 9.91
CA GLU A 256 -9.76 26.53 11.02
C GLU A 256 -8.78 25.59 11.76
N PHE A 257 -7.54 25.46 11.28
CA PHE A 257 -6.50 24.60 11.87
C PHE A 257 -5.33 25.38 12.48
N GLU A 258 -5.32 26.71 12.45
CA GLU A 258 -4.19 27.53 12.91
C GLU A 258 -3.88 27.37 14.42
N GLU A 259 -4.91 27.15 15.25
CA GLU A 259 -4.76 26.99 16.71
C GLU A 259 -4.63 25.52 17.16
N THR A 260 -4.26 24.62 16.25
CA THR A 260 -4.18 23.18 16.54
C THR A 260 -2.74 22.69 16.71
N ASP A 261 -2.58 21.51 17.32
CA ASP A 261 -1.28 20.87 17.48
C ASP A 261 -0.56 20.72 16.13
N ILE A 262 0.71 21.12 16.08
CA ILE A 262 1.51 21.14 14.86
C ILE A 262 2.41 19.89 14.79
N VAL A 263 2.49 19.28 13.60
CA VAL A 263 3.42 18.18 13.32
C VAL A 263 4.85 18.68 13.50
N SER A 264 5.61 18.02 14.40
CA SER A 264 7.01 18.39 14.63
C SER A 264 7.85 18.32 13.35
N ILE A 265 8.72 19.31 13.13
CA ILE A 265 9.67 19.27 12.03
C ILE A 265 10.85 18.38 12.44
N GLY A 266 11.14 17.37 11.63
CA GLY A 266 12.26 16.49 11.92
C GLY A 266 13.61 17.19 11.70
N LYS A 267 14.66 16.60 12.27
CA LYS A 267 16.01 17.15 12.16
C LYS A 267 16.47 17.15 10.69
N ALA A 268 16.90 18.33 10.21
CA ALA A 268 17.39 18.56 8.86
C ALA A 268 18.50 17.58 8.46
N LEU A 269 18.58 17.29 7.16
CA LEU A 269 19.65 16.48 6.60
C LEU A 269 20.85 17.38 6.28
N THR A 270 21.95 17.17 7.01
CA THR A 270 23.23 17.87 6.85
C THR A 270 24.31 16.91 6.36
N LYS A 271 25.38 17.42 5.75
CA LYS A 271 26.54 16.62 5.31
C LYS A 271 27.09 15.73 6.42
N GLU A 272 27.26 16.30 7.62
CA GLU A 272 27.73 15.56 8.80
C GLU A 272 26.88 14.31 9.11
N ARG A 273 25.56 14.38 8.93
CA ARG A 273 24.65 13.25 9.20
C ARG A 273 24.66 12.18 8.10
N LEU A 274 25.09 12.56 6.90
CA LEU A 274 25.31 11.64 5.77
C LEU A 274 26.65 10.91 5.91
N GLU A 275 27.68 11.63 6.34
CA GLU A 275 29.04 11.12 6.48
C GLU A 275 29.29 10.45 7.83
N TYR A 276 28.41 10.64 8.82
CA TYR A 276 28.54 10.00 10.13
C TYR A 276 28.62 8.47 10.02
N VAL A 277 29.74 7.94 10.52
CA VAL A 277 30.05 6.52 10.64
C VAL A 277 30.01 6.17 12.13
N THR A 278 29.17 5.20 12.51
CA THR A 278 29.06 4.77 13.92
C THR A 278 30.33 4.02 14.34
N THR A 279 30.71 4.07 15.62
CA THR A 279 31.85 3.30 16.19
C THR A 279 31.79 1.81 15.85
N THR A 280 30.60 1.22 15.82
CA THR A 280 30.34 -0.18 15.42
C THR A 280 30.68 -0.49 13.96
N GLN A 281 30.75 0.53 13.08
CA GLN A 281 31.18 0.39 11.67
C GLN A 281 32.70 0.47 11.53
N LEU A 282 33.40 1.17 12.44
CA LEU A 282 34.86 1.21 12.48
C LEU A 282 35.43 -0.15 12.94
N GLU A 283 34.76 -0.82 13.87
CA GLU A 283 35.15 -2.14 14.38
C GLU A 283 34.93 -3.28 13.37
N ARG A 284 34.02 -3.11 12.41
CA ARG A 284 33.71 -4.12 11.36
C ARG A 284 34.58 -4.00 10.11
N GLN A 285 35.42 -2.97 10.00
CA GLN A 285 36.45 -2.98 8.95
C GLN A 285 37.46 -4.10 9.23
N PRO A 286 37.93 -4.84 8.21
CA PRO A 286 38.95 -5.86 8.44
C PRO A 286 40.16 -5.20 9.08
N LEU A 287 40.42 -5.57 10.33
CA LEU A 287 41.53 -5.10 11.14
C LEU A 287 42.85 -5.32 10.39
N ALA A 288 43.33 -4.28 9.71
CA ALA A 288 44.71 -4.20 9.31
C ALA A 288 45.57 -4.29 10.58
N ARG A 289 46.10 -5.49 10.81
CA ARG A 289 47.17 -5.87 11.74
C ARG A 289 47.62 -4.75 12.68
N ARG A 290 46.93 -4.61 13.83
CA ARG A 290 47.55 -4.01 15.02
C ARG A 290 48.56 -5.03 15.57
N LYS A 291 49.76 -5.09 14.96
CA LYS A 291 50.91 -5.75 15.60
C LYS A 291 51.26 -4.90 16.82
N LYS A 292 51.02 -5.48 18.00
CA LYS A 292 51.47 -5.01 19.31
C LYS A 292 52.94 -4.59 19.23
N ARG A 293 53.23 -3.29 19.36
CA ARG A 293 54.54 -2.84 19.81
C ARG A 293 54.57 -3.08 21.32
N LYS A 294 55.07 -4.24 21.74
CA LYS A 294 55.61 -4.39 23.09
C LYS A 294 56.94 -3.65 23.06
N GLU A 295 56.95 -2.44 23.59
CA GLU A 295 58.19 -1.77 23.98
C GLU A 295 58.84 -2.62 25.06
N VAL A 296 59.92 -3.31 24.70
CA VAL A 296 60.95 -3.70 25.67
C VAL A 296 61.96 -2.57 25.64
N ARG A 297 62.02 -1.89 26.78
CA ARG A 297 62.97 -0.84 27.12
C ARG A 297 64.33 -1.53 27.32
N GLN A 298 65.29 -1.26 26.46
CA GLN A 298 66.71 -1.45 26.76
C GLN A 298 67.44 -0.18 26.37
N GLU A 299 68.28 0.24 27.30
CA GLU A 299 69.10 1.43 27.33
C GLU A 299 70.13 1.39 26.20
N GLU A 300 70.28 2.49 25.46
CA GLU A 300 71.45 2.73 24.61
C GLU A 300 72.15 3.99 25.15
N GLU A 301 73.34 3.77 25.72
CA GLU A 301 74.33 4.83 25.90
C GLU A 301 75.02 5.14 24.55
N PRO A 302 75.48 6.38 24.33
CA PRO A 302 75.88 6.86 23.01
C PRO A 302 77.36 6.57 22.72
N GLN A 303 77.66 5.97 21.57
CA GLN A 303 79.02 5.96 21.02
C GLN A 303 79.05 6.33 19.53
N GLU A 304 79.61 7.51 19.33
CA GLU A 304 80.60 7.93 18.33
C GLU A 304 80.42 7.63 16.83
N MET A 305 80.56 8.72 16.07
CA MET A 305 80.70 8.76 14.62
C MET A 305 81.97 8.05 14.15
N GLU A 306 81.84 7.12 13.19
CA GLU A 306 82.91 6.80 12.24
C GLU A 306 82.36 6.61 10.80
N GLU A 307 83.23 6.93 9.85
CA GLU A 307 83.07 7.19 8.41
C GLU A 307 82.57 6.02 7.53
N PRO A 308 82.10 6.30 6.29
CA PRO A 308 81.39 5.33 5.45
C PRO A 308 82.36 4.36 4.76
N ASN A 309 82.37 3.11 5.22
CA ASN A 309 83.05 2.01 4.51
C ASN A 309 82.13 1.36 3.48
N THR A 310 82.68 1.19 2.28
CA THR A 310 82.08 0.65 1.06
C THR A 310 81.39 -0.70 1.26
N LEU A 311 80.16 -0.84 0.76
CA LEU A 311 79.37 -2.08 0.72
C LEU A 311 80.18 -3.26 0.14
N ASN A 312 80.28 -4.34 0.91
CA ASN A 312 81.01 -5.56 0.54
C ASN A 312 80.18 -6.42 -0.42
N MET A 313 80.77 -6.86 -1.55
CA MET A 313 80.10 -7.65 -2.60
C MET A 313 79.35 -8.89 -2.09
N ASN A 314 79.82 -9.50 -1.00
CA ASN A 314 79.16 -10.66 -0.39
C ASN A 314 77.85 -10.30 0.32
N GLN A 315 77.72 -9.08 0.84
CA GLN A 315 76.47 -8.58 1.43
C GLN A 315 75.42 -8.26 0.35
N LEU A 316 75.85 -7.79 -0.82
CA LEU A 316 74.96 -7.53 -1.95
C LEU A 316 74.38 -8.84 -2.51
N GLN A 317 75.22 -9.89 -2.60
CA GLN A 317 74.79 -11.21 -3.07
C GLN A 317 73.84 -11.90 -2.08
N ALA A 318 74.13 -11.82 -0.77
CA ALA A 318 73.22 -12.31 0.26
C ALA A 318 71.87 -11.56 0.28
N ALA A 319 71.87 -10.24 0.00
CA ALA A 319 70.64 -9.46 -0.11
C ALA A 319 69.80 -9.88 -1.33
N LEU A 320 70.43 -10.15 -2.48
CA LEU A 320 69.73 -10.61 -3.69
C LEU A 320 69.14 -12.01 -3.51
N GLU A 321 69.85 -12.93 -2.87
CA GLU A 321 69.32 -14.26 -2.53
C GLU A 321 68.16 -14.17 -1.52
N GLY A 322 68.26 -13.28 -0.53
CA GLY A 322 67.19 -12.99 0.43
C GLY A 322 65.92 -12.44 -0.23
N ILE A 323 66.06 -11.52 -1.19
CA ILE A 323 64.94 -10.97 -1.95
C ILE A 323 64.32 -12.04 -2.86
N SER A 324 65.13 -12.86 -3.54
CA SER A 324 64.66 -13.97 -4.38
C SER A 324 63.89 -15.02 -3.57
N GLY A 325 64.37 -15.35 -2.36
CA GLY A 325 63.68 -16.24 -1.42
C GLY A 325 62.35 -15.67 -0.93
N GLN A 326 62.29 -14.36 -0.64
CA GLN A 326 61.06 -13.68 -0.27
C GLN A 326 60.04 -13.63 -1.42
N TYR A 327 60.47 -13.34 -2.65
CA TYR A 327 59.61 -13.39 -3.83
C TYR A 327 59.00 -14.79 -4.03
N SER A 328 59.82 -15.83 -3.87
CA SER A 328 59.36 -17.23 -3.99
C SER A 328 58.36 -17.63 -2.89
N GLN A 329 58.49 -17.09 -1.68
CA GLN A 329 57.52 -17.32 -0.59
C GLN A 329 56.22 -16.54 -0.80
N ILE A 330 56.31 -15.28 -1.25
CA ILE A 330 55.14 -14.45 -1.56
C ILE A 330 54.34 -15.10 -2.69
N GLN A 331 55.02 -15.58 -3.73
CA GLN A 331 54.38 -16.25 -4.86
C GLN A 331 53.67 -17.55 -4.44
N ARG A 332 54.32 -18.40 -3.63
CA ARG A 332 53.68 -19.60 -3.05
C ARG A 332 52.48 -19.26 -2.18
N SER A 333 52.58 -18.22 -1.35
CA SER A 333 51.45 -17.75 -0.52
C SER A 333 50.29 -17.24 -1.38
N GLN A 334 50.57 -16.58 -2.50
CA GLN A 334 49.55 -16.12 -3.46
C GLN A 334 48.89 -17.29 -4.20
N GLU A 335 49.66 -18.30 -4.58
CA GLU A 335 49.15 -19.53 -5.19
C GLU A 335 48.29 -20.35 -4.22
N GLU A 336 48.68 -20.42 -2.94
CA GLU A 336 47.86 -21.05 -1.89
C GLU A 336 46.56 -20.28 -1.64
N GLN A 337 46.59 -18.95 -1.63
CA GLN A 337 45.39 -18.13 -1.50
C GLN A 337 44.45 -18.28 -2.69
N THR A 338 44.97 -18.29 -3.92
CA THR A 338 44.14 -18.51 -5.12
C THR A 338 43.59 -19.92 -5.18
N LYS A 339 44.33 -20.92 -4.67
CA LYS A 339 43.83 -22.29 -4.53
C LYS A 339 42.69 -22.38 -3.50
N GLN A 340 42.87 -21.80 -2.31
CA GLN A 340 41.82 -21.71 -1.30
C GLN A 340 40.57 -20.99 -1.82
N GLN A 341 40.76 -19.91 -2.58
CA GLN A 341 39.65 -19.16 -3.17
C GLN A 341 38.90 -19.97 -4.23
N ARG A 342 39.61 -20.78 -5.04
CA ARG A 342 39.00 -21.71 -6.01
C ARG A 342 38.24 -22.83 -5.33
N ASP A 343 38.80 -23.42 -4.28
CA ASP A 343 38.15 -24.50 -3.52
C ASP A 343 36.86 -24.01 -2.84
N LEU A 344 36.89 -22.79 -2.27
CA LEU A 344 35.70 -22.13 -1.73
C LEU A 344 34.64 -21.85 -2.81
N TRP A 345 35.07 -21.46 -4.01
CA TRP A 345 34.16 -21.20 -5.13
C TRP A 345 33.48 -22.49 -5.61
N GLN A 346 34.21 -23.60 -5.70
CA GLN A 346 33.64 -24.91 -6.03
C GLN A 346 32.65 -25.41 -4.97
N LEU A 347 32.95 -25.20 -3.68
CA LEU A 347 32.03 -25.56 -2.59
C LEU A 347 30.72 -24.75 -2.67
N MET A 348 30.81 -23.46 -2.98
CA MET A 348 29.66 -22.58 -3.17
C MET A 348 28.83 -22.97 -4.40
N ASP A 349 29.48 -23.39 -5.49
CA ASP A 349 28.80 -23.84 -6.71
C ASP A 349 28.04 -25.16 -6.50
N GLN A 350 28.63 -26.10 -5.74
CA GLN A 350 27.93 -27.32 -5.33
C GLN A 350 26.70 -27.02 -4.44
N GLN A 351 26.82 -26.10 -3.48
CA GLN A 351 25.67 -25.68 -2.68
C GLN A 351 24.59 -25.00 -3.52
N ARG A 352 24.99 -24.18 -4.50
CA ARG A 352 24.07 -23.54 -5.44
C ARG A 352 23.33 -24.59 -6.27
N GLY A 353 24.01 -25.63 -6.75
CA GLY A 353 23.39 -26.74 -7.47
C GLY A 353 22.30 -27.44 -6.66
N VAL A 354 22.59 -27.77 -5.40
CA VAL A 354 21.62 -28.38 -4.47
C VAL A 354 20.45 -27.44 -4.20
N GLN A 355 20.71 -26.14 -4.04
CA GLN A 355 19.68 -25.14 -3.80
C GLN A 355 18.76 -24.93 -5.01
N VAL A 356 19.31 -24.96 -6.23
CA VAL A 356 18.53 -24.89 -7.48
C VAL A 356 17.64 -26.12 -7.65
N GLN A 357 18.14 -27.32 -7.34
CA GLN A 357 17.34 -28.54 -7.37
C GLN A 357 16.19 -28.49 -6.35
N TRP A 358 16.46 -28.00 -5.14
CA TRP A 358 15.43 -27.85 -4.12
C TRP A 358 14.36 -26.83 -4.50
N MET A 359 14.76 -25.70 -5.11
CA MET A 359 13.82 -24.71 -5.64
C MET A 359 12.99 -25.25 -6.82
N SER A 360 13.58 -26.06 -7.70
CA SER A 360 12.84 -26.70 -8.80
C SER A 360 11.75 -27.62 -8.27
N GLN A 361 12.08 -28.51 -7.32
CA GLN A 361 11.10 -29.40 -6.70
C GLN A 361 9.98 -28.64 -5.98
N GLN A 362 10.33 -27.55 -5.28
CA GLN A 362 9.32 -26.74 -4.60
C GLN A 362 8.40 -26.03 -5.61
N ASN A 363 8.94 -25.53 -6.72
CA ASN A 363 8.18 -24.88 -7.78
C ASN A 363 7.27 -25.88 -8.52
N GLU A 364 7.75 -27.09 -8.77
CA GLU A 364 6.96 -28.19 -9.34
C GLU A 364 5.80 -28.57 -8.41
N TYR A 365 6.07 -28.70 -7.11
CA TYR A 365 5.03 -28.99 -6.11
C TYR A 365 3.99 -27.86 -6.03
N GLN A 366 4.41 -26.59 -6.05
CA GLN A 366 3.49 -25.45 -6.03
C GLN A 366 2.65 -25.37 -7.32
N THR A 367 3.27 -25.59 -8.48
CA THR A 367 2.56 -25.66 -9.76
C THR A 367 1.50 -26.75 -9.73
N HIS A 368 1.84 -27.96 -9.29
CA HIS A 368 0.89 -29.07 -9.19
C HIS A 368 -0.27 -28.78 -8.22
N MET A 369 0.01 -28.14 -7.08
CA MET A 369 -1.03 -27.74 -6.14
C MET A 369 -1.97 -26.67 -6.72
N MET A 370 -1.43 -25.73 -7.51
CA MET A 370 -2.21 -24.70 -8.19
C MET A 370 -3.08 -25.28 -9.30
N GLU A 371 -2.56 -26.22 -10.09
CA GLU A 371 -3.33 -26.94 -11.12
C GLU A 371 -4.48 -27.75 -10.51
N LEU A 372 -4.23 -28.47 -9.41
CA LEU A 372 -5.28 -29.20 -8.70
C LEU A 372 -6.36 -28.27 -8.15
N GLN A 373 -5.97 -27.11 -7.60
CA GLN A 373 -6.91 -26.11 -7.13
C GLN A 373 -7.73 -25.54 -8.30
N GLN A 374 -7.10 -25.21 -9.44
CA GLN A 374 -7.80 -24.73 -10.63
C GLN A 374 -8.80 -25.76 -11.16
N GLU A 375 -8.45 -27.05 -11.21
CA GLU A 375 -9.39 -28.11 -11.59
C GLU A 375 -10.59 -28.20 -10.65
N GLN A 376 -10.37 -28.09 -9.33
CA GLN A 376 -11.45 -28.10 -8.37
C GLN A 376 -12.38 -26.88 -8.51
N TYR A 377 -11.79 -25.70 -8.72
CA TYR A 377 -12.56 -24.49 -9.01
C TYR A 377 -13.37 -24.64 -10.31
N ALA A 378 -12.78 -25.18 -11.38
CA ALA A 378 -13.47 -25.40 -12.65
C ALA A 378 -14.67 -26.36 -12.48
N LYS A 379 -14.48 -27.49 -11.78
CA LYS A 379 -15.55 -28.45 -11.47
C LYS A 379 -16.67 -27.81 -10.64
N MET A 380 -16.32 -26.98 -9.66
CA MET A 380 -17.29 -26.24 -8.85
C MET A 380 -18.09 -25.25 -9.69
N TYR A 381 -17.43 -24.47 -10.56
CA TYR A 381 -18.09 -23.52 -11.46
C TYR A 381 -19.04 -24.22 -12.44
N GLU A 382 -18.63 -25.36 -13.00
CA GLU A 382 -19.47 -26.16 -13.89
C GLU A 382 -20.71 -26.71 -13.16
N ALA A 383 -20.56 -27.19 -11.92
CA ALA A 383 -21.68 -27.65 -11.10
C ALA A 383 -22.67 -26.53 -10.78
N ILE A 384 -22.18 -25.33 -10.45
CA ILE A 384 -23.02 -24.15 -10.19
C ILE A 384 -23.80 -23.80 -11.46
N ASN A 385 -23.12 -23.67 -12.59
CA ASN A 385 -23.75 -23.28 -13.87
C ASN A 385 -24.79 -24.30 -14.34
N ASN A 386 -24.53 -25.59 -14.16
CA ASN A 386 -25.50 -26.64 -14.48
C ASN A 386 -26.72 -26.57 -13.57
N SER A 387 -26.52 -26.36 -12.27
CA SER A 387 -27.63 -26.19 -11.32
C SER A 387 -28.47 -24.95 -11.65
N THR A 388 -27.85 -23.81 -11.97
CA THR A 388 -28.57 -22.59 -12.34
C THR A 388 -29.38 -22.79 -13.63
N ALA A 389 -28.82 -23.48 -14.62
CA ALA A 389 -29.54 -23.80 -15.85
C ALA A 389 -30.73 -24.75 -15.61
N GLU A 390 -30.63 -25.68 -14.66
CA GLU A 390 -31.76 -26.54 -14.26
C GLU A 390 -32.86 -25.73 -13.55
N TYR A 391 -32.49 -24.81 -12.64
CA TYR A 391 -33.44 -23.92 -11.98
C TYR A 391 -34.16 -23.00 -12.98
N GLU A 392 -33.43 -22.43 -13.95
CA GLU A 392 -34.03 -21.60 -15.00
C GLU A 392 -35.03 -22.39 -15.85
N LYS A 393 -34.68 -23.60 -16.29
CA LYS A 393 -35.61 -24.48 -17.03
C LYS A 393 -36.86 -24.84 -16.21
N ALA A 394 -36.69 -25.13 -14.92
CA ALA A 394 -37.82 -25.42 -14.04
C ALA A 394 -38.73 -24.19 -13.89
N MET A 395 -38.14 -23.01 -13.74
CA MET A 395 -38.89 -21.75 -13.61
C MET A 395 -39.63 -21.39 -14.90
N GLU A 396 -39.00 -21.56 -16.06
CA GLU A 396 -39.66 -21.38 -17.37
C GLU A 396 -40.88 -22.31 -17.52
N LYS A 397 -40.75 -23.58 -17.11
CA LYS A 397 -41.85 -24.54 -17.15
C LYS A 397 -43.03 -24.08 -16.27
N VAL A 398 -42.76 -23.60 -15.05
CA VAL A 398 -43.80 -23.06 -14.16
C VAL A 398 -44.48 -21.84 -14.78
N VAL A 399 -43.72 -20.93 -15.41
CA VAL A 399 -44.28 -19.77 -16.10
C VAL A 399 -45.18 -20.18 -17.27
N GLN A 400 -44.78 -21.19 -18.04
CA GLN A 400 -45.60 -21.74 -19.14
C GLN A 400 -46.89 -22.38 -18.63
N GLU A 401 -46.83 -23.19 -17.57
CA GLU A 401 -48.00 -23.81 -16.94
C GLU A 401 -48.97 -22.74 -16.40
N GLN A 402 -48.47 -21.69 -15.75
CA GLN A 402 -49.29 -20.57 -15.30
C GLN A 402 -49.95 -19.81 -16.46
N ALA A 403 -49.23 -19.62 -17.57
CA ALA A 403 -49.79 -18.98 -18.76
C ALA A 403 -50.90 -19.83 -19.38
N GLN A 404 -50.75 -21.16 -19.38
CA GLN A 404 -51.75 -22.10 -19.87
C GLN A 404 -53.00 -22.11 -19.00
N LEU A 405 -52.84 -22.14 -17.68
CA LEU A 405 -53.95 -22.04 -16.73
C LEU A 405 -54.74 -20.73 -16.89
N ARG A 406 -54.05 -19.60 -17.12
CA ARG A 406 -54.72 -18.31 -17.39
C ARG A 406 -55.55 -18.34 -18.68
N LYS A 407 -55.08 -19.04 -19.73
CA LYS A 407 -55.85 -19.21 -20.97
C LYS A 407 -57.11 -20.06 -20.73
N GLU A 408 -57.00 -21.14 -19.98
CA GLU A 408 -58.14 -21.99 -19.63
C GLU A 408 -59.18 -21.24 -18.78
N GLN A 409 -58.71 -20.47 -17.78
CA GLN A 409 -59.59 -19.60 -16.98
C GLN A 409 -60.30 -18.54 -17.83
N ALA A 410 -59.60 -17.95 -18.81
CA ALA A 410 -60.22 -17.01 -19.75
C ALA A 410 -61.30 -17.68 -20.61
N GLN A 411 -61.04 -18.90 -21.11
CA GLN A 411 -62.03 -19.67 -21.87
C GLN A 411 -63.25 -20.04 -21.03
N GLN A 412 -63.05 -20.44 -19.76
CA GLN A 412 -64.16 -20.73 -18.84
C GLN A 412 -65.01 -19.49 -18.55
N ARG A 413 -64.38 -18.33 -18.35
CA ARG A 413 -65.09 -17.04 -18.19
C ARG A 413 -65.90 -16.69 -19.42
N GLU A 414 -65.36 -16.92 -20.62
CA GLU A 414 -66.08 -16.68 -21.86
C GLU A 414 -67.30 -17.61 -22.00
N LEU A 415 -67.17 -18.88 -21.63
CA LEU A 415 -68.28 -19.83 -21.62
C LEU A 415 -69.39 -19.41 -20.64
N LEU A 416 -69.02 -18.96 -19.44
CA LEU A 416 -69.96 -18.41 -18.45
C LEU A 416 -70.71 -17.20 -19.02
N HIS A 417 -69.99 -16.22 -19.59
CA HIS A 417 -70.61 -15.07 -20.23
C HIS A 417 -71.58 -15.46 -21.36
N ARG A 418 -71.27 -16.49 -22.16
CA ARG A 418 -72.16 -17.00 -23.21
C ARG A 418 -73.40 -17.73 -22.64
N LEU A 419 -73.30 -18.34 -21.46
CA LEU A 419 -74.43 -18.98 -20.79
C LEU A 419 -75.36 -17.94 -20.17
N ASP A 420 -74.79 -16.91 -19.53
CA ASP A 420 -75.56 -15.79 -18.96
C ASP A 420 -76.30 -15.03 -20.06
N ALA A 421 -75.59 -14.69 -21.16
CA ALA A 421 -76.22 -14.03 -22.31
C ALA A 421 -77.38 -14.85 -22.90
N ARG A 422 -77.26 -16.19 -22.94
CA ARG A 422 -78.35 -17.08 -23.39
C ARG A 422 -79.52 -17.08 -22.42
N HIS A 423 -79.28 -17.11 -21.11
CA HIS A 423 -80.33 -17.00 -20.10
C HIS A 423 -81.06 -15.66 -20.19
N ASP A 424 -80.33 -14.56 -20.32
CA ASP A 424 -80.91 -13.21 -20.47
C ASP A 424 -81.75 -13.07 -21.75
N THR A 425 -81.33 -13.72 -22.83
CA THR A 425 -82.08 -13.74 -24.10
C THR A 425 -83.37 -14.55 -23.93
N PHE A 426 -83.29 -15.73 -23.32
CA PHE A 426 -84.47 -16.56 -23.03
C PHE A 426 -85.47 -15.85 -22.11
N HIS A 427 -84.99 -15.18 -21.05
CA HIS A 427 -85.84 -14.41 -20.15
C HIS A 427 -86.52 -13.23 -20.85
N ARG A 428 -85.81 -12.53 -21.76
CA ARG A 428 -86.42 -11.48 -22.59
C ARG A 428 -87.52 -12.04 -23.49
N GLU A 429 -87.24 -13.09 -24.26
CA GLU A 429 -88.22 -13.71 -25.16
C GLU A 429 -89.45 -14.25 -24.40
N PHE A 430 -89.23 -14.83 -23.22
CA PHE A 430 -90.32 -15.30 -22.35
C PHE A 430 -91.18 -14.14 -21.85
N ASN A 431 -90.56 -13.05 -21.39
CA ASN A 431 -91.27 -11.86 -20.92
C ASN A 431 -92.03 -11.16 -22.06
N GLU A 432 -91.44 -11.02 -23.24
CA GLU A 432 -92.11 -10.51 -24.43
C GLU A 432 -93.32 -11.38 -24.80
N SER A 433 -93.15 -12.70 -24.85
CA SER A 433 -94.23 -13.66 -25.15
C SER A 433 -95.37 -13.62 -24.13
N ARG A 434 -95.06 -13.35 -22.85
CA ARG A 434 -96.03 -13.16 -21.79
C ARG A 434 -96.79 -11.84 -21.97
N LEU A 435 -96.08 -10.73 -22.19
CA LEU A 435 -96.67 -9.41 -22.46
C LEU A 435 -97.59 -9.44 -23.69
N PHE A 436 -97.20 -10.12 -24.77
CA PHE A 436 -98.05 -10.31 -25.95
C PHE A 436 -99.34 -11.09 -25.65
N ARG A 437 -99.30 -12.07 -24.73
CA ARG A 437 -100.50 -12.81 -24.31
C ARG A 437 -101.40 -11.98 -23.41
N GLU A 438 -100.82 -11.23 -22.47
CA GLU A 438 -101.55 -10.32 -21.58
C GLU A 438 -102.22 -9.20 -22.38
N ALA A 439 -101.54 -8.61 -23.38
CA ALA A 439 -102.11 -7.62 -24.29
C ALA A 439 -103.30 -8.17 -25.08
N ARG A 440 -103.17 -9.37 -25.68
CA ARG A 440 -104.29 -10.03 -26.38
C ARG A 440 -105.47 -10.35 -25.46
N HIS A 441 -105.22 -10.71 -24.21
CA HIS A 441 -106.28 -10.96 -23.24
C HIS A 441 -106.98 -9.66 -22.83
N LYS A 442 -106.25 -8.55 -22.75
CA LYS A 442 -106.79 -7.23 -22.46
C LYS A 442 -107.63 -6.68 -23.62
N ASP A 443 -107.13 -6.80 -24.85
CA ASP A 443 -107.89 -6.44 -26.06
C ASP A 443 -109.19 -7.24 -26.18
N ARG A 444 -109.18 -8.50 -25.75
CA ARG A 444 -110.36 -9.37 -25.75
C ARG A 444 -111.38 -8.98 -24.67
N LEU A 445 -110.93 -8.62 -23.47
CA LEU A 445 -111.78 -8.09 -22.42
C LEU A 445 -112.37 -6.71 -22.79
N ASP A 446 -111.58 -5.84 -23.40
CA ASP A 446 -112.04 -4.51 -23.85
C ASP A 446 -113.07 -4.63 -24.99
N TYR A 447 -112.92 -5.63 -25.88
CA TYR A 447 -113.92 -5.97 -26.89
C TYR A 447 -115.23 -6.46 -26.27
N ASP A 448 -115.17 -7.38 -25.29
CA ASP A 448 -116.35 -7.95 -24.62
C ASP A 448 -117.08 -6.93 -23.70
N ILE A 449 -116.43 -5.82 -23.30
CA ILE A 449 -117.04 -4.72 -22.52
C ILE A 449 -117.72 -3.68 -23.44
N CYS A 450 -117.32 -3.59 -24.71
CA CYS A 450 -117.85 -2.61 -25.68
C CYS A 450 -118.96 -3.16 -26.59
N THR A 451 -119.29 -4.45 -26.47
CA THR A 451 -120.45 -5.12 -27.10
C THR A 451 -121.46 -5.53 -26.05
#